data_AF-A0A6A6VT63-F1
#
_entry.id   AF-A0A6A6VT63-F1
#
_cell.length_a   1.000
_cell.length_b   1.000
_cell.length_c   1.000
_cell.angle_alpha   90.00
_cell.angle_beta   90.00
_cell.angle_gamma   90.00
#
_symmetry.space_group_name_H-M   'P 1'
#
loop_
_entity.id
_entity.type
_entity.pdbx_description
1 polymer ?
#
loop_
_entity_poly.entity_id
_entity_poly.type
_entity_poly.pdbx_seq_one_letter_code
_entity_poly.pdbx_strand_id
1 'polypeptide(L)'
;WNDVRDPQERRKIQNKLAQRRFREKQKVQREESEKSLRNQRWAGSAYTSPESQELQSSTNLSGLPWGGISMQCIVESGRAREQQSQQSSPKNSMYAAT
;
A
#
# COMPACT_ATOMS: atom_id res chain seq x y z
N TRP A 1 -2.58 -20.29 37.25
CA TRP A 1 -3.84 -20.98 37.62
C TRP A 1 -3.71 -21.78 38.90
N ASN A 2 -2.56 -22.43 39.18
CA ASN A 2 -2.35 -23.21 40.42
C ASN A 2 -2.40 -22.39 41.71
N ASP A 3 -2.05 -21.09 41.68
CA ASP A 3 -2.11 -20.23 42.88
C ASP A 3 -3.51 -19.78 43.30
N VAL A 4 -4.50 -19.83 42.40
CA VAL A 4 -5.86 -19.34 42.70
C VAL A 4 -6.69 -20.50 43.19
N ARG A 5 -6.74 -20.68 44.52
CA ARG A 5 -7.47 -21.79 45.18
C ARG A 5 -8.99 -21.60 45.15
N ASP A 6 -9.48 -20.37 45.25
CA ASP A 6 -10.91 -20.07 45.22
C ASP A 6 -11.47 -20.07 43.77
N PRO A 7 -12.45 -20.94 43.45
CA PRO A 7 -13.11 -20.95 42.16
C PRO A 7 -13.78 -19.62 41.76
N GLN A 8 -14.33 -18.86 42.72
CA GLN A 8 -15.01 -17.59 42.44
C GLN A 8 -14.01 -16.51 42.00
N GLU A 9 -12.90 -16.37 42.73
CA GLU A 9 -11.81 -15.47 42.34
C GLU A 9 -11.22 -15.84 40.98
N ARG A 10 -11.06 -17.15 40.72
CA ARG A 10 -10.63 -17.64 39.40
C ARG A 10 -11.57 -17.18 38.30
N ARG A 11 -12.88 -17.29 38.53
CA ARG A 11 -13.91 -16.89 37.55
C ARG A 11 -13.89 -15.38 37.30
N LYS A 12 -13.69 -14.56 38.34
CA LYS A 12 -13.53 -13.09 38.19
C LYS A 12 -12.32 -12.73 37.33
N ILE A 13 -11.16 -13.36 37.57
CA ILE A 13 -9.94 -13.16 36.79
C ILE A 13 -10.16 -13.52 35.32
N GLN A 14 -10.79 -14.67 35.06
CA GLN A 14 -11.13 -15.11 33.70
C GLN A 14 -12.04 -14.09 33.00
N ASN A 15 -13.12 -13.66 33.66
CA ASN A 15 -14.03 -12.68 33.07
C ASN A 15 -13.35 -11.35 32.78
N LYS A 16 -12.50 -10.86 33.69
CA LYS A 16 -11.72 -9.65 33.48
C LYS A 16 -10.82 -9.76 32.24
N LEU A 17 -10.12 -10.89 32.08
CA LEU A 17 -9.26 -11.13 30.93
C LEU A 17 -10.06 -11.31 29.64
N ALA A 18 -11.16 -12.05 29.68
CA ALA A 18 -12.05 -12.25 28.55
C ALA A 18 -12.63 -10.91 28.06
N GLN A 19 -13.12 -10.09 28.98
CA GLN A 19 -13.66 -8.77 28.66
C GLN A 19 -12.60 -7.84 28.07
N ARG A 20 -11.37 -7.87 28.61
CA ARG A 20 -10.24 -7.11 28.08
C ARG A 20 -9.93 -7.53 26.64
N ARG A 21 -9.74 -8.82 26.39
CA ARG A 21 -9.47 -9.37 25.04
C ARG A 21 -10.59 -9.06 24.06
N PHE A 22 -11.84 -9.16 24.50
CA PHE A 22 -13.00 -8.82 23.69
C PHE A 22 -12.97 -7.35 23.24
N ARG A 23 -12.70 -6.42 24.17
CA ARG A 23 -12.58 -4.98 23.86
C ARG A 23 -11.37 -4.69 22.97
N GLU A 24 -10.23 -5.31 23.22
CA GLU A 24 -9.03 -5.20 22.37
C GLU A 24 -9.33 -5.67 20.95
N LYS A 25 -9.98 -6.83 20.79
CA LYS A 25 -10.38 -7.36 19.48
C LYS A 25 -11.33 -6.42 18.74
N GLN A 26 -12.33 -5.86 19.43
CA GLN A 26 -13.23 -4.88 18.81
C GLN A 26 -12.51 -3.61 18.35
N LYS A 27 -11.55 -3.12 19.15
CA LYS A 27 -10.75 -1.95 18.77
C LYS A 27 -9.91 -2.24 17.52
N VAL A 28 -9.22 -3.38 17.51
CA VAL A 28 -8.40 -3.81 16.36
C VAL A 28 -9.26 -3.98 15.11
N GLN A 29 -10.41 -4.64 15.22
CA GLN A 29 -11.32 -4.83 14.09
C GLN A 29 -11.81 -3.51 13.48
N ARG A 30 -12.09 -2.51 14.32
CA ARG A 30 -12.46 -1.17 13.85
C ARG A 30 -11.30 -0.47 13.15
N GLU A 31 -10.10 -0.52 13.72
CA GLU A 31 -8.92 0.08 13.12
C GLU A 31 -8.55 -0.59 11.78
N GLU A 32 -8.69 -1.92 11.72
CA GLU A 32 -8.43 -2.70 10.51
C GLU A 32 -9.45 -2.37 9.40
N SER A 33 -10.73 -2.21 9.73
CA SER A 33 -11.73 -1.80 8.74
C SER A 33 -11.50 -0.38 8.23
N GLU A 34 -11.12 0.56 9.10
CA GLU A 34 -10.75 1.91 8.72
C GLU A 34 -9.50 1.94 7.82
N LYS A 35 -8.47 1.16 8.15
CA LYS A 35 -7.26 1.00 7.33
C LYS A 35 -7.58 0.39 5.97
N SER A 36 -8.40 -0.66 5.95
CA SER A 36 -8.80 -1.33 4.71
C SER A 36 -9.57 -0.39 3.79
N LEU A 37 -10.51 0.41 4.32
CA LEU A 37 -11.24 1.41 3.54
C LEU A 37 -10.31 2.50 2.98
N ARG A 38 -9.37 3.01 3.78
CA ARG A 38 -8.37 3.98 3.30
C ARG A 38 -7.50 3.37 2.22
N ASN A 39 -7.02 2.15 2.43
CA ASN A 39 -6.21 1.44 1.46
C ASN A 39 -7.01 1.20 0.17
N GLN A 40 -8.26 0.75 0.22
CA GLN A 40 -9.08 0.56 -0.96
C GLN A 40 -9.26 1.87 -1.75
N ARG A 41 -9.47 3.00 -1.06
CA ARG A 41 -9.57 4.32 -1.70
C ARG A 41 -8.28 4.77 -2.37
N TRP A 42 -7.12 4.43 -1.80
CA TRP A 42 -5.82 4.91 -2.27
C TRP A 42 -5.04 3.90 -3.10
N ALA A 43 -5.41 2.61 -3.08
CA ALA A 43 -4.74 1.54 -3.79
C ALA A 43 -4.75 1.77 -5.31
N GLY A 44 -5.79 2.43 -5.83
CA GLY A 44 -5.87 2.84 -7.23
C GLY A 44 -4.87 3.94 -7.63
N SER A 45 -4.35 4.73 -6.68
CA SER A 45 -3.43 5.84 -6.94
C SER A 45 -2.00 5.57 -6.48
N ALA A 46 -1.79 4.63 -5.54
CA ALA A 46 -0.49 4.37 -4.94
C ALA A 46 0.50 3.62 -5.84
N TYR A 47 0.00 2.87 -6.84
CA TYR A 47 0.82 2.10 -7.79
C TYR A 47 0.74 2.61 -9.23
N THR A 48 -0.03 3.66 -9.49
CA THR A 48 -0.12 4.26 -10.83
C THR A 48 1.00 5.26 -10.99
N SER A 49 1.99 4.91 -11.81
CA SER A 49 3.00 5.87 -12.26
C SER A 49 2.29 7.03 -12.96
N PRO A 50 2.56 8.31 -12.60
CA PRO A 50 1.82 9.46 -13.13
C PRO A 50 1.87 9.49 -14.66
N GLU A 51 0.78 9.94 -15.28
CA GLU A 51 0.76 10.10 -16.73
C GLU A 51 1.69 11.25 -17.15
N SER A 52 2.34 11.12 -18.32
CA SER A 52 3.21 12.18 -18.85
C SER A 52 2.46 13.51 -19.00
N GLN A 53 1.15 13.47 -19.28
CA GLN A 53 0.27 14.63 -19.41
C GLN A 53 -0.10 15.28 -18.06
N GLU A 54 -0.10 14.52 -16.97
CA GLU A 54 -0.34 15.03 -15.60
C GLU A 54 0.89 15.77 -15.05
N LEU A 55 2.08 15.47 -15.60
CA LEU A 55 3.36 16.09 -15.24
C LEU A 55 3.61 17.43 -15.94
N GLN A 56 2.55 18.15 -16.36
CA GLN A 56 2.66 19.53 -16.82
C GLN A 56 3.15 20.43 -15.68
N SER A 57 4.46 20.38 -15.45
CA SER A 57 5.18 21.36 -14.67
C SER A 57 5.21 22.64 -15.48
N SER A 58 4.40 23.60 -15.07
CA SER A 58 4.31 24.98 -15.58
C SER A 58 5.61 25.79 -15.40
N THR A 59 6.75 25.13 -15.26
CA THR A 59 8.03 25.75 -14.93
C THR A 59 9.04 25.47 -16.03
N ASN A 60 8.81 26.10 -17.20
CA ASN A 60 9.96 26.50 -18.00
C ASN A 60 10.81 27.39 -17.10
N LEU A 61 11.89 26.85 -16.54
CA LEU A 61 12.83 27.58 -15.72
C LEU A 61 13.34 28.76 -16.53
N SER A 62 12.77 29.94 -16.27
CA SER A 62 13.08 31.17 -16.98
C SER A 62 14.54 31.53 -16.72
N GLY A 63 15.33 31.67 -17.78
CA GLY A 63 16.74 32.06 -17.70
C GLY A 63 17.74 31.08 -18.36
N LEU A 64 17.32 29.87 -18.76
CA LEU A 64 18.14 29.01 -19.61
C LEU A 64 17.82 29.24 -21.10
N PRO A 65 18.81 29.47 -21.97
CA PRO A 65 18.57 29.76 -23.39
C PRO A 65 17.94 28.59 -24.17
N TRP A 66 17.99 27.38 -23.60
CA TRP A 66 17.42 26.13 -24.13
C TRP A 66 16.23 25.61 -23.32
N GLY A 67 15.81 26.34 -22.27
CA GLY A 67 14.82 25.86 -21.31
C GLY A 67 15.38 24.84 -20.30
N GLY A 68 14.49 24.35 -19.42
CA GLY A 68 14.80 23.34 -18.41
C GLY A 68 14.55 21.91 -18.88
N ILE A 69 14.87 20.94 -18.03
CA ILE A 69 14.62 19.52 -18.30
C ILE A 69 13.11 19.25 -18.28
N SER A 70 12.56 18.70 -19.37
CA SER A 70 11.16 18.30 -19.46
C SER A 70 10.92 16.92 -18.84
N MET A 71 10.30 16.88 -17.66
CA MET A 71 9.90 15.62 -17.01
C MET A 71 8.88 14.84 -17.84
N GLN A 72 8.02 15.53 -18.60
CA GLN A 72 7.09 14.90 -19.53
C GLN A 72 7.83 14.05 -20.58
N CYS A 73 8.86 14.63 -21.21
CA CYS A 73 9.66 13.93 -22.21
C CYS A 73 10.41 12.72 -21.62
N ILE A 74 10.96 12.87 -20.41
CA ILE A 74 11.66 11.77 -19.71
C ILE A 74 10.71 10.61 -19.42
N VAL A 75 9.51 10.89 -18.89
CA VAL A 75 8.54 9.86 -18.54
C VAL A 75 7.96 9.18 -19.77
N GLU A 76 7.65 9.93 -20.82
CA GLU A 76 7.18 9.39 -22.10
C GLU A 76 8.23 8.49 -22.76
N SER A 77 9.48 8.95 -22.81
CA SER A 77 10.60 8.16 -23.33
C SER A 77 10.86 6.90 -22.51
N GLY A 78 10.73 6.99 -21.19
CA GLY A 78 10.84 5.84 -20.27
C GLY A 78 9.78 4.78 -20.53
N ARG A 79 8.50 5.18 -20.63
CA ARG A 79 7.38 4.27 -20.93
C ARG A 79 7.52 3.59 -22.30
N ALA A 80 7.90 4.34 -23.33
CA ALA A 80 8.11 3.78 -24.66
C ALA A 80 9.16 2.66 -24.65
N ARG A 81 10.27 2.87 -23.91
CA ARG A 81 11.33 1.85 -23.74
C ARG A 81 10.87 0.64 -22.94
N GLU A 82 10.07 0.84 -21.89
CA GLU A 82 9.52 -0.26 -21.09
C GLU A 82 8.57 -1.14 -21.91
N GLN A 83 7.66 -0.52 -22.67
CA GLN A 83 6.72 -1.24 -23.54
C GLN A 83 7.46 -2.06 -24.60
N GLN A 84 8.52 -1.50 -25.20
CA GLN A 84 9.38 -2.22 -26.14
C GLN A 84 10.09 -3.39 -25.46
N SER A 85 10.60 -3.22 -24.24
CA SER A 85 11.25 -4.30 -23.47
C SER A 85 10.30 -5.44 -23.12
N GLN A 86 9.06 -5.11 -22.74
CA GLN A 86 8.01 -6.09 -22.40
C GLN A 86 7.57 -6.89 -23.65
N GLN A 87 7.41 -6.21 -24.79
CA GLN A 87 7.06 -6.87 -26.07
C GLN A 87 8.21 -7.73 -26.63
N SER A 88 9.45 -7.40 -26.29
CA SER A 88 10.64 -8.12 -26.76
C SER A 88 10.94 -9.42 -25.98
N SER A 89 10.22 -9.70 -24.89
CA SER A 89 10.47 -10.86 -24.02
C SER A 89 9.34 -11.91 -24.08
N PRO A 90 9.32 -12.82 -25.06
CA PRO A 90 8.66 -14.11 -24.91
C PRO A 90 9.66 -15.13 -24.31
N LYS A 91 9.22 -15.86 -23.27
CA LYS A 91 9.81 -17.08 -22.65
C LYS A 91 10.59 -16.87 -21.33
N ASN A 92 9.88 -16.89 -20.20
CA ASN A 92 10.29 -17.73 -19.06
C ASN A 92 9.14 -18.02 -18.07
N SER A 93 7.97 -18.40 -18.58
CA SER A 93 6.85 -18.88 -17.74
C SER A 93 6.52 -20.33 -18.10
N MET A 94 7.42 -21.25 -17.78
CA MET A 94 7.16 -22.70 -17.90
C MET A 94 7.44 -23.50 -16.61
N TYR A 95 7.67 -22.86 -15.47
CA TYR A 95 8.03 -23.57 -14.22
C TYR A 95 7.23 -23.17 -12.96
N ALA A 96 6.14 -22.42 -13.09
CA ALA A 96 5.33 -21.98 -11.94
C ALA A 96 4.08 -22.87 -11.68
N ALA A 97 4.20 -24.18 -11.87
CA ALA A 97 3.15 -25.14 -11.52
C ALA A 97 3.77 -26.46 -11.03
N THR A 98 4.10 -26.52 -9.74
CA THR A 98 4.17 -27.73 -8.92
C THR A 98 3.85 -27.38 -7.48
#